data_AF-A0A1J5L0K5-F1
#
_entry.id   AF-A0A1J5L0K5-F1
#
_cell.length_a   1.000
_cell.length_b   1.000
_cell.length_c   1.000
_cell.angle_alpha   90.00
_cell.angle_beta   90.00
_cell.angle_gamma   90.00
#
_symmetry.space_group_name_H-M   'P 1'
#
loop_
_entity.id
_entity.type
_entity.pdbx_description
1 polymer ?
#
loop_
_entity_poly.entity_id
_entity_poly.type
_entity_poly.pdbx_seq_one_letter_code
_entity_poly.pdbx_strand_id
1 'polypeptide(L)'
;MKLFFKYFVKVLAVEAILLIIYLLLTINIMPDRVRSIGHAISTLLSLPLSLINRSYPYWATGSIYFKLLLILVTLLTHTFIVYKLAKVFKK
;
A
#
# COMPACT_ATOMS: atom_id res chain seq x y z
N MET A 1 -0.20 -19.22 -13.17
CA MET A 1 0.05 -17.77 -13.32
C MET A 1 -1.22 -16.92 -13.36
N LYS A 2 -2.29 -17.31 -14.08
CA LYS A 2 -3.56 -16.53 -14.18
C LYS A 2 -4.17 -16.08 -12.83
N LEU A 3 -4.12 -16.94 -11.80
CA LEU A 3 -4.65 -16.62 -10.46
C LEU A 3 -3.84 -15.55 -9.72
N PHE A 4 -2.50 -15.62 -9.78
CA PHE A 4 -1.63 -14.62 -9.16
C PHE A 4 -1.82 -13.25 -9.81
N PHE A 5 -1.88 -13.20 -11.14
CA PHE A 5 -2.15 -11.96 -11.88
C PHE A 5 -3.53 -11.37 -11.53
N LYS A 6 -4.55 -12.22 -11.34
CA LYS A 6 -5.87 -11.78 -10.88
C LYS A 6 -5.82 -11.15 -9.49
N TYR A 7 -5.02 -11.66 -8.56
CA TYR A 7 -4.82 -11.03 -7.25
C TYR A 7 -4.00 -9.75 -7.36
N PHE A 8 -2.97 -9.73 -8.22
CA PHE A 8 -2.15 -8.55 -8.47
C PHE A 8 -2.99 -7.36 -8.93
N VAL A 9 -3.86 -7.56 -9.94
CA VAL A 9 -4.74 -6.50 -10.45
C VAL A 9 -5.73 -6.02 -9.37
N LYS A 10 -6.26 -6.94 -8.55
CA LYS A 10 -7.15 -6.56 -7.44
C LYS A 10 -6.44 -5.75 -6.36
N VAL A 11 -5.23 -6.17 -5.96
CA VAL A 11 -4.41 -5.45 -4.98
C VAL A 11 -4.04 -4.08 -5.53
N LEU A 12 -3.65 -3.98 -6.80
CA LEU A 12 -3.35 -2.72 -7.47
C LEU A 12 -4.56 -1.77 -7.46
N ALA A 13 -5.76 -2.27 -7.78
CA ALA A 13 -6.97 -1.47 -7.75
C ALA A 13 -7.31 -0.99 -6.33
N VAL A 14 -7.18 -1.86 -5.32
CA VAL A 14 -7.44 -1.52 -3.92
C VAL A 14 -6.43 -0.49 -3.40
N GLU A 15 -5.14 -0.65 -3.69
CA GLU A 15 -4.11 0.32 -3.33
C GLU A 15 -4.36 1.68 -3.99
N ALA A 16 -4.74 1.70 -5.27
CA ALA A 16 -5.07 2.95 -5.97
C ALA A 16 -6.27 3.66 -5.32
N ILE A 17 -7.33 2.92 -4.96
CA ILE A 17 -8.51 3.48 -4.28
C ILE A 17 -8.11 4.03 -2.90
N LEU A 18 -7.35 3.27 -2.12
CA LEU A 18 -6.90 3.70 -0.80
C LEU A 18 -5.98 4.93 -0.87
N LEU A 19 -5.15 5.06 -1.90
CA LEU A 19 -4.32 6.23 -2.13
C LEU A 19 -5.18 7.47 -2.45
N ILE A 20 -6.22 7.31 -3.29
CA ILE A 20 -7.16 8.39 -3.59
C ILE A 20 -7.89 8.82 -2.31
N ILE A 21 -8.37 7.87 -1.51
CA ILE A 21 -9.00 8.15 -0.21
C ILE A 21 -8.02 8.88 0.70
N TYR A 22 -6.77 8.41 0.83
CA TYR A 22 -5.75 9.08 1.62
C TYR A 22 -5.56 10.55 1.20
N LEU A 23 -5.42 10.81 -0.12
CA LEU A 23 -5.24 12.17 -0.64
C LEU A 23 -6.45 13.05 -0.29
N LEU A 24 -7.67 12.54 -0.46
CA LEU A 24 -8.89 13.27 -0.10
C LEU A 24 -8.99 13.59 1.40
N LEU A 25 -8.57 12.65 2.27
CA LEU A 25 -8.64 12.81 3.72
C LEU A 25 -7.50 13.67 4.30
N THR A 26 -6.40 13.83 3.58
CA THR A 26 -5.23 14.61 4.04
C THR A 26 -5.16 16.03 3.51
N ILE A 27 -5.92 16.35 2.46
CA ILE A 27 -6.16 17.73 2.03
C ILE A 27 -6.66 18.56 3.24
N ASN A 28 -6.11 19.77 3.42
CA ASN A 28 -6.25 20.68 4.57
C ASN A 28 -7.69 21.09 4.98
N ILE A 29 -8.69 20.49 4.35
CA ILE A 29 -10.11 20.79 4.54
C ILE A 29 -10.74 19.83 5.58
N MET A 30 -10.08 18.70 5.89
CA MET A 30 -10.64 17.67 6.76
C MET A 30 -10.29 17.88 8.26
N PRO A 31 -11.24 17.60 9.18
CA PRO A 31 -10.99 17.66 10.63
C PRO A 31 -9.86 16.72 11.07
N ASP A 32 -9.13 17.08 12.13
CA ASP A 32 -7.96 16.31 12.63
C ASP A 32 -8.25 14.82 12.88
N ARG A 33 -9.48 14.48 13.32
CA ARG A 33 -9.89 13.07 13.52
C ARG A 33 -9.93 12.29 12.21
N VAL A 34 -10.33 12.93 11.12
CA VAL A 34 -10.39 12.31 9.79
C VAL A 34 -9.01 12.20 9.17
N ARG A 35 -8.14 13.18 9.44
CA ARG A 35 -6.72 13.13 9.09
C ARG A 35 -6.00 11.95 9.75
N SER A 36 -6.33 11.62 11.00
CA SER A 36 -5.80 10.40 11.67
C SER A 36 -6.18 9.10 10.96
N ILE A 37 -7.39 9.01 10.39
CA ILE A 37 -7.80 7.85 9.58
C ILE A 37 -6.95 7.78 8.29
N GLY A 38 -6.69 8.92 7.66
CA GLY A 38 -5.75 9.01 6.53
C GLY A 38 -4.36 8.49 6.89
N HIS A 39 -3.81 8.90 8.04
CA HIS A 39 -2.52 8.39 8.52
C HIS A 39 -2.54 6.89 8.81
N ALA A 40 -3.62 6.35 9.36
CA ALA A 40 -3.78 4.90 9.58
C ALA A 40 -3.79 4.12 8.25
N ILE A 41 -4.51 4.62 7.25
CA ILE A 41 -4.52 4.04 5.88
C ILE A 41 -3.12 4.08 5.27
N SER A 42 -2.41 5.21 5.38
CA SER A 42 -1.04 5.35 4.91
C SER A 42 -0.07 4.38 5.61
N THR A 43 -0.24 4.18 6.91
CA THR A 43 0.55 3.21 7.69
C THR A 43 0.27 1.77 7.22
N LEU A 44 -0.99 1.44 6.95
CA LEU A 44 -1.38 0.14 6.41
C LEU A 44 -0.80 -0.13 5.02
N LEU A 45 -0.88 0.86 4.13
CA LEU A 45 -0.28 0.78 2.79
C LEU A 45 1.24 0.67 2.82
N SER A 46 1.88 1.26 3.83
CA SER A 46 3.34 1.27 3.99
C SER A 46 3.88 0.15 4.86
N LEU A 47 3.05 -0.67 5.53
CA LEU A 47 3.49 -1.77 6.41
C LEU A 47 4.47 -2.76 5.77
N PRO A 48 4.29 -3.21 4.51
CA PRO A 48 5.26 -4.11 3.90
C PRO A 48 6.59 -3.43 3.60
N LEU A 49 6.55 -2.12 3.33
CA LEU A 49 7.74 -1.32 3.05
C LEU A 49 8.46 -0.84 4.29
N SER A 50 7.75 -0.61 5.41
CA SER A 50 8.37 -0.22 6.67
C SER A 50 9.26 -1.33 7.25
N LEU A 51 9.01 -2.60 6.86
CA LEU A 51 9.88 -3.75 7.13
C LEU A 51 11.20 -3.71 6.35
N ILE A 52 11.20 -3.12 5.16
CA ILE A 52 12.39 -3.01 4.29
C ILE A 52 13.13 -1.69 4.54
N ASN A 53 12.38 -0.61 4.76
CA ASN A 53 12.90 0.72 5.05
C ASN A 53 11.96 1.46 6.02
N ARG A 54 12.40 1.59 7.28
CA ARG A 54 11.66 2.30 8.35
C ARG A 54 11.30 3.76 8.01
N SER A 55 12.00 4.35 7.05
CA SER A 55 11.76 5.72 6.58
C SER A 55 10.51 5.84 5.69
N TYR A 56 9.90 4.75 5.25
CA TYR A 56 8.67 4.78 4.45
C TYR A 56 7.41 4.98 5.36
N PRO A 57 6.40 5.79 5.00
CA PRO A 57 6.20 6.54 3.75
C PRO A 57 6.71 7.99 3.76
N TYR A 58 7.16 8.52 4.91
CA TYR A 58 7.38 9.96 5.10
C TYR A 58 8.81 10.46 4.82
N TRP A 59 9.80 9.56 4.62
CA TRP A 59 11.23 9.91 4.62
C TRP A 59 12.08 9.12 3.60
N ALA A 60 11.50 8.55 2.55
CA ALA A 60 12.29 7.95 1.46
C ALA A 60 12.96 9.07 0.63
N THR A 61 14.06 9.62 1.14
CA THR A 61 14.96 10.52 0.44
C THR A 61 15.75 9.69 -0.58
N GLY A 62 15.39 9.80 -1.84
CA GLY A 62 15.99 9.01 -2.92
C GLY A 62 15.45 9.39 -4.29
N SER A 63 16.09 8.87 -5.35
CA SER A 63 15.70 9.12 -6.73
C SER A 63 14.28 8.62 -7.02
N ILE A 64 13.62 9.18 -8.04
CA ILE A 64 12.30 8.72 -8.51
C ILE A 64 12.30 7.22 -8.81
N TYR A 65 13.38 6.70 -9.41
CA TYR A 65 13.53 5.28 -9.72
C TYR A 65 13.54 4.41 -8.45
N PHE A 66 14.18 4.88 -7.38
CA PHE A 66 14.18 4.18 -6.10
C PHE A 66 12.78 4.12 -5.49
N LYS A 67 12.01 5.22 -5.57
CA LYS A 67 10.61 5.26 -5.11
C LYS A 67 9.70 4.33 -5.92
N LEU A 68 9.85 4.31 -7.25
CA LEU A 68 9.10 3.40 -8.12
C LEU A 68 9.42 1.93 -7.83
N LEU A 69 10.69 1.61 -7.61
CA LEU A 69 11.10 0.26 -7.24
C LEU A 69 10.50 -0.16 -5.90
N LEU A 70 10.50 0.73 -4.90
CA LEU A 70 9.84 0.48 -3.62
C LEU A 70 8.35 0.18 -3.81
N ILE A 71 7.61 1.03 -4.53
CA ILE A 71 6.17 0.81 -4.82
C ILE A 71 5.95 -0.57 -5.46
N LEU A 72 6.79 -0.94 -6.44
CA LEU A 72 6.67 -2.23 -7.13
C LEU A 72 6.90 -3.41 -6.18
N VAL A 73 7.89 -3.31 -5.28
CA VAL A 73 8.16 -4.32 -4.25
C VAL A 73 7.00 -4.43 -3.26
N THR A 74 6.38 -3.31 -2.85
CA THR A 74 5.17 -3.33 -2.00
C THR A 74 4.05 -4.11 -2.64
N LEU A 75 3.78 -3.80 -3.91
CA LEU A 75 2.65 -4.32 -4.63
C LEU A 75 2.79 -5.83 -4.83
N LEU A 76 4.02 -6.28 -5.13
CA LEU A 76 4.37 -7.71 -5.17
C LEU A 76 4.23 -8.37 -3.79
N THR A 77 4.66 -7.71 -2.72
CA THR A 77 4.60 -8.25 -1.36
C THR A 77 3.16 -8.38 -0.87
N HIS A 78 2.32 -7.35 -1.02
CA HIS A 78 0.90 -7.42 -0.72
C HIS A 78 0.20 -8.49 -1.55
N THR A 79 0.48 -8.56 -2.85
CA THR A 79 -0.08 -9.62 -3.71
C THR A 79 0.32 -11.01 -3.22
N PHE A 80 1.58 -11.19 -2.80
CA PHE A 80 2.07 -12.47 -2.28
C PHE A 80 1.38 -12.85 -0.96
N ILE A 81 1.24 -11.91 -0.02
CA ILE A 81 0.53 -12.12 1.26
C ILE A 81 -0.94 -12.49 0.99
N VAL A 82 -1.65 -11.70 0.19
CA VAL A 82 -3.05 -11.96 -0.17
C VAL A 82 -3.20 -13.31 -0.86
N TYR A 83 -2.29 -13.66 -1.77
CA TYR A 83 -2.28 -14.96 -2.44
C TYR A 83 -2.06 -16.12 -1.46
N LYS A 84 -1.10 -15.99 -0.54
CA LYS A 84 -0.83 -17.00 0.50
C LYS A 84 -2.02 -17.17 1.44
N LEU A 85 -2.60 -16.09 1.95
CA LEU A 85 -3.80 -16.14 2.79
C LEU A 85 -4.97 -16.77 2.04
N ALA A 86 -5.26 -16.33 0.82
CA ALA A 86 -6.33 -16.91 0.01
C ALA A 86 -6.13 -18.40 -0.28
N LYS A 87 -4.87 -18.88 -0.37
CA LYS A 87 -4.56 -20.30 -0.53
C LYS A 87 -4.75 -21.09 0.77
N VAL A 88 -4.49 -20.48 1.93
CA VAL A 88 -4.71 -21.10 3.26
C VAL A 88 -6.20 -21.19 3.58
N PHE A 89 -6.97 -20.13 3.35
CA PHE A 89 -8.42 -20.08 3.62
C PHE A 89 -9.30 -20.79 2.59
N LYS A 90 -8.76 -21.20 1.44
CA LYS A 90 -9.47 -22.05 0.46
C LYS A 90 -9.31 -23.54 0.71
N LYS A 91 -8.51 -23.94 1.70
CA LYS A 91 -8.53 -25.28 2.28
C LYS A 91 -9.52 -25.32 3.43
#